data_AF-A0A1U7SRU1-F1
#
_entry.id   AF-A0A1U7SRU1-F1
#
_cell.length_a   1.000
_cell.length_b   1.000
_cell.length_c   1.000
_cell.angle_alpha   90.00
_cell.angle_beta   90.00
_cell.angle_gamma   90.00
#
_symmetry.space_group_name_H-M   'P 1'
#
loop_
_entity.id
_entity.type
_entity.pdbx_description
1 polymer ?
#
loop_
_entity_poly.entity_id
_entity_poly.type
_entity_poly.pdbx_seq_one_letter_code
_entity_poly.pdbx_strand_id
1 'polypeptide(L)'
;MRQLGYLGYSSGFSLSCMVFFLIAVIYKKFHVPCPLPSNFANVTGNFSHMEVIEEKAQLQVETEAADLCAPSYFTLNSQTAYTIPIMAFAFVCHPEVLPIYTELKDPSKKKMQHISNLSIAVMYVMYFLAALFGYLTFYDGVESELLHTYSKVDPFDVLILCVRVAVLTAVTLTVPIVLFPVRRAIQQMLFPDQDFSWLRHVLIAIGLLTCINLLVIFAPNILGIFGVI
;
A
#
# COMPACT_ATOMS: atom_id res chain seq x y z
N MET A 1 6.95 26.93 19.81
CA MET A 1 6.66 26.04 18.66
C MET A 1 5.15 25.85 18.62
N ARG A 2 4.49 26.13 17.48
CA ARG A 2 3.03 26.15 17.35
C ARG A 2 2.48 24.73 17.50
N GLN A 3 1.40 24.57 18.27
CA GLN A 3 0.67 23.31 18.45
C GLN A 3 0.34 22.68 17.09
N LEU A 4 0.89 21.50 16.83
CA LEU A 4 0.64 20.70 15.64
C LEU A 4 -0.63 19.85 15.80
N GLY A 5 -1.65 20.36 16.51
CA GLY A 5 -2.93 19.66 16.70
C GLY A 5 -3.56 19.21 15.37
N TYR A 6 -3.26 19.91 14.27
CA TYR A 6 -3.65 19.55 12.91
C TYR A 6 -3.07 18.21 12.42
N LEU A 7 -1.87 17.81 12.85
CA LEU A 7 -1.28 16.50 12.51
C LEU A 7 -2.08 15.36 13.14
N GLY A 8 -2.60 15.54 14.36
CA GLY A 8 -3.44 14.54 15.02
C GLY A 8 -4.70 14.22 14.20
N TYR A 9 -5.33 15.24 13.61
CA TYR A 9 -6.52 15.07 12.77
C TYR A 9 -6.19 14.36 11.46
N SER A 10 -5.10 14.75 10.78
CA SER A 10 -4.67 14.11 9.52
C SER A 10 -4.30 12.63 9.74
N SER A 11 -3.55 12.33 10.80
CA SER A 11 -3.15 10.96 11.13
C SER A 11 -4.34 10.11 11.58
N GLY A 12 -5.29 10.68 12.34
CA GLY A 12 -6.53 10.00 12.72
C GLY A 12 -7.43 9.66 11.53
N PHE A 13 -7.57 10.58 10.58
CA PHE A 13 -8.29 10.34 9.33
C PHE A 13 -7.61 9.21 8.51
N SER A 14 -6.28 9.29 8.33
CA SER A 14 -5.52 8.25 7.63
C SER A 14 -5.67 6.88 8.30
N LEU A 15 -5.63 6.80 9.63
CA LEU A 15 -5.82 5.55 10.36
C LEU A 15 -7.23 4.99 10.14
N SER A 16 -8.25 5.84 10.16
CA SER A 16 -9.64 5.42 9.87
C SER A 16 -9.78 4.85 8.46
N CYS A 17 -9.16 5.48 7.45
CA CYS A 17 -9.13 4.96 6.09
C CYS A 17 -8.44 3.59 5.99
N MET A 18 -7.33 3.39 6.70
CA MET A 18 -6.61 2.10 6.71
C MET A 18 -7.39 1.00 7.41
N VAL A 19 -8.10 1.31 8.49
CA VAL A 19 -9.02 0.37 9.16
C VAL A 19 -10.19 0.02 8.24
N PHE A 20 -10.75 1.01 7.54
CA PHE A 20 -11.82 0.77 6.55
C PHE A 20 -11.36 -0.15 5.41
N PHE A 21 -10.14 0.08 4.89
CA PHE A 21 -9.52 -0.81 3.90
C PHE A 21 -9.40 -2.25 4.44
N LEU A 22 -8.91 -2.43 5.67
CA LEU A 22 -8.77 -3.76 6.27
C LEU A 22 -10.14 -4.47 6.41
N ILE A 23 -11.16 -3.76 6.88
CA ILE A 23 -12.53 -4.30 7.00
C ILE A 23 -13.05 -4.72 5.63
N ALA A 24 -12.85 -3.90 4.59
CA ALA A 24 -13.29 -4.21 3.24
C ALA A 24 -12.60 -5.44 2.67
N VAL A 25 -11.28 -5.60 2.89
CA VAL A 25 -10.52 -6.79 2.46
C VAL A 25 -11.03 -8.05 3.16
N ILE A 26 -11.26 -8.00 4.48
CA ILE A 26 -11.82 -9.12 5.24
C ILE A 26 -13.23 -9.46 4.73
N TYR A 27 -14.09 -8.46 4.56
CA TYR A 27 -15.44 -8.65 4.05
C TYR A 27 -15.43 -9.30 2.67
N LYS A 28 -14.54 -8.84 1.78
CA LYS A 28 -14.43 -9.38 0.43
C LYS A 28 -13.94 -10.82 0.38
N LYS A 29 -13.08 -11.26 1.30
CA LYS A 29 -12.68 -12.67 1.37
C LYS A 29 -13.89 -13.62 1.48
N PHE A 30 -14.94 -13.21 2.19
CA PHE A 30 -16.14 -14.02 2.40
C PHE A 30 -17.18 -13.87 1.28
N HIS A 31 -17.07 -12.81 0.46
CA HIS A 31 -18.03 -12.49 -0.60
C HIS A 31 -17.54 -12.82 -2.01
N VAL A 32 -16.23 -12.84 -2.24
CA VAL A 32 -15.64 -13.20 -3.54
C VAL A 32 -15.66 -14.73 -3.66
N PRO A 33 -16.46 -15.30 -4.59
CA PRO A 33 -16.42 -16.74 -4.84
C PRO A 33 -15.09 -17.09 -5.50
N CYS A 34 -14.53 -18.23 -5.10
CA CYS A 34 -13.42 -18.87 -5.80
C CYS A 34 -14.00 -20.14 -6.47
N PRO A 35 -13.78 -20.37 -7.77
CA PRO A 35 -12.87 -19.68 -8.71
C PRO A 35 -13.39 -18.32 -9.21
N LEU A 36 -12.45 -17.44 -9.60
CA LEU A 36 -12.73 -16.12 -10.18
C LEU A 36 -13.42 -16.24 -11.54
N PRO A 37 -14.39 -15.37 -11.88
CA PRO A 37 -15.11 -15.44 -13.16
C PRO A 37 -14.16 -15.26 -14.37
N SER A 38 -14.47 -15.98 -15.45
CA SER A 38 -13.66 -16.25 -16.66
C SER A 38 -13.22 -15.03 -17.51
N ASN A 39 -13.44 -13.80 -17.04
CA ASN A 39 -12.80 -12.62 -17.64
C ASN A 39 -11.28 -12.59 -17.46
N PHE A 40 -10.72 -13.45 -16.61
CA PHE A 40 -9.27 -13.73 -16.53
C PHE A 40 -8.78 -14.77 -17.57
N ALA A 41 -9.68 -15.52 -18.22
CA ALA A 41 -9.34 -16.60 -19.15
C ALA A 41 -9.58 -16.24 -20.63
N ASN A 42 -10.47 -15.30 -20.93
CA ASN A 42 -10.90 -15.00 -22.31
C ASN A 42 -10.12 -13.86 -23.00
N VAL A 43 -8.79 -13.97 -23.07
CA VAL A 43 -7.98 -13.15 -24.01
C VAL A 43 -7.38 -13.97 -25.16
N THR A 44 -7.70 -15.26 -25.29
CA THR A 44 -7.18 -16.04 -26.42
C THR A 44 -8.22 -16.97 -27.04
N GLY A 45 -8.69 -16.64 -28.25
CA GLY A 45 -9.14 -17.63 -29.24
C GLY A 45 -10.59 -17.51 -29.73
N ASN A 46 -10.72 -17.20 -31.03
CA ASN A 46 -11.93 -17.10 -31.84
C ASN A 46 -13.08 -18.10 -31.59
N PHE A 47 -14.29 -17.51 -31.60
CA PHE A 47 -15.56 -17.98 -32.16
C PHE A 47 -15.50 -19.25 -33.05
N SER A 48 -16.47 -20.15 -32.80
CA SER A 48 -16.99 -21.23 -33.66
C SER A 48 -16.57 -22.69 -33.34
N HIS A 49 -17.17 -23.30 -32.29
CA HIS A 49 -17.68 -24.69 -32.37
C HIS A 49 -18.62 -24.97 -31.18
N MET A 50 -19.92 -24.83 -31.41
CA MET A 50 -21.00 -24.98 -30.42
C MET A 50 -21.39 -26.47 -30.29
N GLU A 51 -21.82 -26.87 -29.09
CA GLU A 51 -22.77 -27.97 -28.78
C GLU A 51 -22.32 -29.40 -28.42
N VAL A 52 -21.03 -29.78 -28.37
CA VAL A 52 -20.67 -31.18 -27.94
C VAL A 52 -19.69 -31.26 -26.76
N ILE A 53 -19.17 -30.14 -26.26
CA ILE A 53 -18.09 -30.12 -25.23
C ILE A 53 -18.61 -29.71 -23.83
N GLU A 54 -19.93 -29.73 -23.57
CA GLU A 54 -20.47 -29.14 -22.34
C GLU A 54 -20.30 -30.04 -21.09
N GLU A 55 -20.31 -31.37 -21.23
CA GLU A 55 -20.29 -32.27 -20.05
C GLU A 55 -18.88 -32.69 -19.60
N LYS A 56 -17.91 -32.80 -20.52
CA LYS A 56 -16.51 -33.13 -20.18
C LYS A 56 -15.65 -31.91 -19.80
N ALA A 57 -15.99 -30.72 -20.29
CA ALA A 57 -15.29 -29.50 -19.90
C ALA A 57 -15.63 -29.09 -18.47
N GLN A 58 -16.84 -29.33 -17.98
CA GLN A 58 -17.21 -29.00 -16.60
C GLN A 58 -16.38 -29.78 -15.56
N LEU A 59 -16.09 -31.06 -15.81
CA LEU A 59 -15.28 -31.88 -14.90
C LEU A 59 -13.79 -31.47 -14.89
N GLN A 60 -13.23 -31.05 -16.04
CA GLN A 60 -11.85 -30.54 -16.11
C GLN A 60 -11.72 -29.11 -15.56
N VAL A 61 -12.71 -28.26 -15.79
CA VAL A 61 -12.77 -26.89 -15.24
C VAL A 61 -12.96 -26.91 -13.72
N GLU A 62 -13.74 -27.84 -13.16
CA GLU A 62 -13.85 -28.01 -11.70
C GLU A 62 -12.54 -28.51 -11.06
N THR A 63 -11.78 -29.36 -11.76
CA THR A 63 -10.51 -29.89 -11.23
C THR A 63 -9.39 -28.85 -11.28
N GLU A 64 -9.30 -28.04 -12.34
CA GLU A 64 -8.35 -26.91 -12.41
C GLU A 64 -8.77 -25.74 -11.49
N ALA A 65 -10.07 -25.48 -11.32
CA ALA A 65 -10.59 -24.49 -10.37
C ALA A 65 -10.30 -24.84 -8.91
N ALA A 66 -10.30 -26.13 -8.55
CA ALA A 66 -9.96 -26.58 -7.21
C ALA A 66 -8.47 -26.37 -6.89
N ASP A 67 -7.59 -26.55 -7.87
CA ASP A 67 -6.15 -26.27 -7.72
C ASP A 67 -5.86 -24.75 -7.69
N LEU A 68 -6.62 -23.93 -8.41
CA LEU A 68 -6.51 -22.46 -8.41
C LEU A 68 -6.91 -21.79 -7.07
N CYS A 69 -7.70 -22.49 -6.24
CA CYS A 69 -8.17 -22.01 -4.94
C CYS A 69 -7.39 -22.63 -3.76
N ALA A 70 -6.26 -23.28 -4.03
CA ALA A 70 -5.41 -23.89 -3.01
C ALA A 70 -4.32 -22.90 -2.54
N PRO A 71 -4.13 -22.70 -1.22
CA PRO A 71 -3.06 -21.85 -0.72
C PRO A 71 -1.70 -22.52 -0.92
N SER A 72 -0.82 -21.85 -1.66
CA SER A 72 0.60 -22.17 -1.64
C SER A 72 1.22 -21.58 -0.37
N TYR A 73 1.79 -22.44 0.49
CA TYR A 73 2.34 -22.01 1.79
C TYR A 73 3.83 -21.63 1.71
N PHE A 74 4.57 -22.17 0.74
CA PHE A 74 6.01 -21.97 0.65
C PHE A 74 6.48 -21.93 -0.81
N THR A 75 6.80 -20.73 -1.29
CA THR A 75 7.38 -20.48 -2.61
C THR A 75 8.65 -19.65 -2.44
N LEU A 76 9.79 -20.22 -2.82
CA LEU A 76 11.06 -19.50 -2.89
C LEU A 76 11.40 -19.25 -4.35
N ASN A 77 11.23 -18.00 -4.79
CA ASN A 77 11.59 -17.54 -6.12
C ASN A 77 12.49 -16.30 -6.02
N SER A 78 13.11 -15.87 -7.11
CA SER A 78 13.81 -14.59 -7.21
C SER A 78 12.91 -13.42 -6.80
N GLN A 79 11.60 -13.54 -7.01
CA GLN A 79 10.62 -12.54 -6.59
C GLN A 79 10.53 -12.37 -5.07
N THR A 80 10.80 -13.42 -4.29
CA THR A 80 10.81 -13.36 -2.81
C THR A 80 11.89 -12.38 -2.30
N ALA A 81 12.95 -12.14 -3.07
CA ALA A 81 13.99 -11.17 -2.71
C ALA A 81 13.45 -9.73 -2.65
N TYR A 82 12.46 -9.38 -3.49
CA TYR A 82 11.83 -8.06 -3.47
C TYR A 82 11.00 -7.81 -2.21
N THR A 83 10.59 -8.85 -1.50
CA THR A 83 9.84 -8.72 -0.24
C THR A 83 10.68 -8.09 0.87
N ILE A 84 12.00 -8.33 0.90
CA ILE A 84 12.89 -7.83 1.95
C ILE A 84 12.87 -6.29 2.04
N PRO A 85 13.17 -5.54 0.95
CA PRO A 85 13.16 -4.08 1.02
C PRO A 85 11.75 -3.51 1.16
N ILE A 86 10.71 -4.15 0.62
CA ILE A 86 9.31 -3.76 0.83
C ILE A 86 8.97 -3.80 2.33
N MET A 87 9.31 -4.90 3.01
CA MET A 87 9.08 -5.05 4.45
C MET A 87 9.92 -4.07 5.26
N ALA A 88 11.18 -3.84 4.88
CA ALA A 88 12.01 -2.84 5.54
C ALA A 88 11.39 -1.44 5.46
N PHE A 89 10.92 -1.03 4.27
CA PHE A 89 10.28 0.27 4.05
C PHE A 89 8.93 0.39 4.77
N ALA A 90 8.12 -0.66 4.79
CA ALA A 90 6.81 -0.66 5.46
C ALA A 90 6.88 -0.34 6.97
N PHE A 91 8.01 -0.65 7.61
CA PHE A 91 8.27 -0.36 9.03
C PHE A 91 9.20 0.85 9.26
N VAL A 92 9.49 1.65 8.22
CA VAL A 92 10.21 2.92 8.36
C VAL A 92 9.32 3.94 9.06
N CYS A 93 9.54 4.14 10.36
CA CYS A 93 8.89 5.19 11.15
C CYS A 93 9.88 6.20 11.77
N HIS A 94 11.19 5.98 11.59
CA HIS A 94 12.24 6.77 12.23
C HIS A 94 12.22 8.28 11.92
N PRO A 95 11.81 8.79 10.72
CA PRO A 95 11.80 10.22 10.43
C PRO A 95 10.82 11.01 11.30
N GLU A 96 9.72 10.37 11.71
CA GLU A 96 8.62 10.99 12.46
C GLU A 96 8.80 10.89 13.99
N VAL A 97 9.79 10.11 14.47
CA VAL A 97 10.04 9.91 15.91
C VAL A 97 10.34 11.23 16.62
N LEU A 98 11.16 12.11 16.03
CA LEU A 98 11.53 13.39 16.64
C LEU A 98 10.33 14.36 16.73
N PRO A 99 9.56 14.62 15.65
CA PRO A 99 8.31 15.38 15.73
C PRO A 99 7.34 14.85 16.79
N ILE A 100 7.13 13.53 16.85
CA ILE A 100 6.21 12.91 17.83
C ILE A 100 6.72 13.09 19.26
N TYR A 101 8.03 12.91 19.48
CA TYR A 101 8.64 13.07 20.80
C TYR A 101 8.47 14.48 21.35
N THR A 102 8.58 15.51 20.49
CA THR A 102 8.44 16.92 20.91
C THR A 102 7.02 17.33 21.26
N GLU A 103 6.00 16.63 20.73
CA GLU A 103 4.59 16.90 21.02
C GLU A 103 4.06 16.07 22.21
N LEU A 104 4.81 15.06 22.67
CA LEU A 104 4.39 14.19 23.75
C LEU A 104 4.36 14.94 25.10
N LYS A 105 3.23 14.85 25.82
CA LYS A 105 3.11 15.40 27.17
C LYS A 105 4.07 14.68 28.14
N ASP A 106 4.97 15.46 28.74
CA ASP A 106 6.04 14.99 29.63
C ASP A 106 6.92 13.90 28.95
N PRO A 107 7.72 14.29 27.95
CA PRO A 107 8.40 13.35 27.08
C PRO A 107 9.53 12.62 27.83
N SER A 108 9.53 11.29 27.76
CA SER A 108 10.58 10.46 28.34
C SER A 108 10.94 9.32 27.41
N LYS A 109 12.19 8.85 27.46
CA LYS A 109 12.68 7.74 26.60
C LYS A 109 11.82 6.48 26.78
N LYS A 110 11.44 6.17 28.03
CA LYS A 110 10.59 5.01 28.36
C LYS A 110 9.19 5.13 27.73
N LYS A 111 8.55 6.30 27.82
CA LYS A 111 7.22 6.53 27.22
C LYS A 111 7.27 6.45 25.69
N MET A 112 8.28 7.08 25.07
CA MET A 112 8.43 7.05 23.62
C MET A 112 8.67 5.62 23.10
N GLN A 113 9.50 4.83 23.78
CA GLN A 113 9.71 3.43 23.43
C GLN A 113 8.43 2.61 23.54
N HIS A 114 7.64 2.82 24.60
CA HIS A 114 6.38 2.12 24.77
C HIS A 114 5.38 2.46 23.66
N ILE A 115 5.24 3.75 23.32
CA ILE A 115 4.38 4.22 22.22
C ILE A 115 4.86 3.64 20.88
N SER A 116 6.17 3.63 20.62
CA SER A 116 6.75 3.06 19.40
C SER A 116 6.48 1.56 19.30
N ASN A 117 6.72 0.79 20.36
CA ASN A 117 6.50 -0.65 20.37
C ASN A 117 5.02 -0.99 20.15
N LEU A 118 4.11 -0.26 20.80
CA LEU A 118 2.68 -0.43 20.61
C LEU A 118 2.27 -0.10 19.18
N SER A 119 2.77 1.00 18.61
CA SER A 119 2.46 1.41 17.24
C SER A 119 2.94 0.38 16.22
N ILE A 120 4.17 -0.13 16.37
CA ILE A 120 4.72 -1.19 15.50
C ILE A 120 3.88 -2.47 15.62
N ALA A 121 3.49 -2.87 16.84
CA ALA A 121 2.66 -4.06 17.05
C ALA A 121 1.28 -3.92 16.37
N VAL A 122 0.63 -2.76 16.49
CA VAL A 122 -0.66 -2.50 15.83
C VAL A 122 -0.53 -2.52 14.31
N MET A 123 0.49 -1.84 13.75
CA MET A 123 0.76 -1.85 12.31
C MET A 123 1.05 -3.26 11.80
N TYR A 124 1.85 -4.04 12.54
CA TYR A 124 2.14 -5.43 12.19
C TYR A 124 0.87 -6.27 12.08
N VAL A 125 -0.04 -6.18 13.05
CA VAL A 125 -1.33 -6.92 13.01
C VAL A 125 -2.18 -6.46 11.83
N MET A 126 -2.28 -5.16 11.57
CA MET A 126 -3.05 -4.65 10.43
C MET A 126 -2.49 -5.13 9.10
N TYR A 127 -1.17 -5.03 8.89
CA TYR A 127 -0.51 -5.49 7.67
C TYR A 127 -0.61 -7.00 7.49
N PHE A 128 -0.44 -7.77 8.58
CA PHE A 128 -0.56 -9.22 8.54
C PHE A 128 -1.97 -9.65 8.13
N LEU A 129 -3.01 -9.08 8.74
CA LEU A 129 -4.40 -9.42 8.40
C LEU A 129 -4.73 -8.99 6.96
N ALA A 130 -4.32 -7.79 6.54
CA ALA A 130 -4.55 -7.33 5.18
C ALA A 130 -3.86 -8.23 4.14
N ALA A 131 -2.61 -8.63 4.40
CA ALA A 131 -1.86 -9.54 3.53
C ALA A 131 -2.47 -10.94 3.50
N LEU A 132 -2.85 -11.48 4.68
CA LEU A 132 -3.44 -12.81 4.78
C LEU A 132 -4.78 -12.89 4.05
N PHE A 133 -5.71 -11.99 4.35
CA PHE A 133 -7.03 -11.99 3.71
C PHE A 133 -6.97 -11.54 2.25
N GLY A 134 -6.06 -10.62 1.90
CA GLY A 134 -5.80 -10.22 0.52
C GLY A 134 -5.29 -11.39 -0.33
N TYR A 135 -4.31 -12.14 0.17
CA TYR A 135 -3.80 -13.35 -0.49
C TYR A 135 -4.87 -14.43 -0.60
N LEU A 136 -5.55 -14.76 0.50
CA LEU A 136 -6.61 -15.78 0.50
C LEU A 136 -7.83 -15.43 -0.39
N THR A 137 -7.95 -14.18 -0.84
CA THR A 137 -9.02 -13.77 -1.75
C THR A 137 -8.70 -14.11 -3.22
N PHE A 138 -7.42 -14.05 -3.61
CA PHE A 138 -7.01 -14.19 -5.02
C PHE A 138 -5.98 -15.29 -5.29
N TYR A 139 -5.37 -15.86 -4.24
CA TYR A 139 -4.32 -16.86 -4.31
C TYR A 139 -3.20 -16.45 -5.26
N ASP A 140 -2.87 -17.29 -6.25
CA ASP A 140 -1.83 -17.02 -7.25
C ASP A 140 -2.20 -15.90 -8.24
N GLY A 141 -3.44 -15.38 -8.21
CA GLY A 141 -3.92 -14.28 -9.04
C GLY A 141 -3.67 -12.88 -8.46
N VAL A 142 -2.93 -12.74 -7.35
CA VAL A 142 -2.66 -11.45 -6.72
C VAL A 142 -1.61 -10.65 -7.50
N GLU A 143 -1.93 -9.41 -7.87
CA GLU A 143 -0.97 -8.51 -8.51
C GLU A 143 -0.15 -7.72 -7.47
N SER A 144 0.88 -7.01 -7.92
CA SER A 144 1.69 -6.11 -7.06
C SER A 144 0.85 -5.05 -6.34
N GLU A 145 -0.32 -4.73 -6.87
CA GLU A 145 -1.31 -3.83 -6.27
C GLU A 145 -2.63 -4.57 -6.00
N LEU A 146 -2.95 -4.77 -4.71
CA LEU A 146 -4.16 -5.49 -4.31
C LEU A 146 -5.45 -4.80 -4.81
N LEU A 147 -5.51 -3.46 -4.72
CA LEU A 147 -6.66 -2.69 -5.19
C LEU A 147 -6.84 -2.77 -6.72
N HIS A 148 -5.74 -2.96 -7.47
CA HIS A 148 -5.81 -3.19 -8.90
C HIS A 148 -6.42 -4.56 -9.21
N THR A 149 -6.03 -5.58 -8.44
CA THR A 149 -6.60 -6.94 -8.54
C THR A 149 -8.12 -6.90 -8.30
N TYR A 150 -8.58 -6.23 -7.23
CA TYR A 150 -10.01 -6.04 -6.97
C TYR A 150 -10.75 -5.34 -8.11
N SER A 151 -10.17 -4.28 -8.68
CA SER A 151 -10.77 -3.53 -9.79
C SER A 151 -10.86 -4.33 -11.09
N LYS A 152 -9.99 -5.32 -11.31
CA LYS A 152 -10.05 -6.22 -12.46
C LYS A 152 -11.18 -7.24 -12.34
N VAL A 153 -11.42 -7.73 -11.13
CA VAL A 153 -12.43 -8.77 -10.86
C VAL A 153 -13.83 -8.17 -10.88
N ASP A 154 -14.04 -7.01 -10.26
CA ASP A 154 -15.32 -6.31 -10.27
C ASP A 154 -15.12 -4.79 -10.39
N PRO A 155 -15.09 -4.25 -11.62
CA PRO A 155 -14.85 -2.82 -11.84
C PRO A 155 -15.99 -1.92 -11.40
N PHE A 156 -17.20 -2.46 -11.18
CA PHE A 156 -18.39 -1.70 -10.79
C PHE A 156 -18.67 -1.74 -9.29
N ASP A 157 -17.79 -2.37 -8.50
CA ASP A 157 -17.97 -2.42 -7.06
C ASP A 157 -17.69 -1.06 -6.41
N VAL A 158 -18.78 -0.42 -6.01
CA VAL A 158 -18.78 0.85 -5.28
C VAL A 158 -17.96 0.76 -3.99
N LEU A 159 -17.91 -0.40 -3.31
CA LEU A 159 -17.13 -0.57 -2.09
C LEU A 159 -15.62 -0.41 -2.38
N ILE A 160 -15.11 -1.12 -3.39
CA ILE A 160 -13.70 -1.06 -3.78
C ILE A 160 -13.33 0.31 -4.31
N LEU A 161 -14.23 0.95 -5.07
CA LEU A 161 -14.03 2.33 -5.53
C LEU A 161 -13.89 3.30 -4.35
N CYS A 162 -14.78 3.20 -3.36
CA CYS A 162 -14.72 4.00 -2.13
C CYS A 162 -13.42 3.76 -1.35
N VAL A 163 -13.00 2.50 -1.20
CA VAL A 163 -11.74 2.13 -0.55
C VAL A 163 -10.55 2.74 -1.29
N ARG A 164 -10.53 2.66 -2.62
CA ARG A 164 -9.47 3.24 -3.45
C ARG A 164 -9.36 4.74 -3.26
N VAL A 165 -10.49 5.45 -3.28
CA VAL A 165 -10.52 6.91 -3.03
C VAL A 165 -10.04 7.24 -1.61
N ALA A 166 -10.47 6.47 -0.61
CA ALA A 166 -10.06 6.66 0.78
C ALA A 166 -8.54 6.48 0.96
N VAL A 167 -7.97 5.39 0.41
CA VAL A 167 -6.52 5.12 0.48
C VAL A 167 -5.73 6.18 -0.28
N LEU A 168 -6.16 6.58 -1.48
CA LEU A 168 -5.49 7.64 -2.24
C LEU A 168 -5.51 8.98 -1.51
N THR A 169 -6.64 9.31 -0.87
CA THR A 169 -6.76 10.54 -0.06
C THR A 169 -5.83 10.48 1.15
N ALA A 170 -5.81 9.34 1.87
CA ALA A 170 -4.92 9.15 3.01
C ALA A 170 -3.44 9.29 2.62
N VAL A 171 -3.02 8.66 1.53
CA VAL A 171 -1.64 8.77 1.00
C VAL A 171 -1.33 10.21 0.57
N THR A 172 -2.29 10.91 -0.06
CA THR A 172 -2.09 12.31 -0.45
C THR A 172 -1.87 13.22 0.76
N LEU A 173 -2.55 12.94 1.87
CA LEU A 173 -2.39 13.68 3.13
C LEU A 173 -1.05 13.40 3.83
N THR A 174 -0.42 12.24 3.60
CA THR A 174 0.89 11.92 4.19
C THR A 174 2.07 12.52 3.42
N VAL A 175 1.92 12.79 2.12
CA VAL A 175 2.94 13.46 1.28
C VAL A 175 3.51 14.74 1.91
N PRO A 176 2.70 15.75 2.33
CA PRO A 176 3.23 16.97 2.92
C PRO A 176 3.95 16.74 4.26
N ILE A 177 3.54 15.72 5.01
CA ILE A 177 4.15 15.35 6.30
C ILE A 177 5.57 14.84 6.04
N VAL A 178 5.75 13.89 5.11
CA VAL A 178 7.05 13.29 4.80
C VAL A 178 7.99 14.28 4.08
N LEU A 179 7.44 15.15 3.23
CA LEU A 179 8.24 16.17 2.53
C LEU A 179 8.80 17.23 3.49
N PHE A 180 8.18 17.45 4.64
CA PHE A 180 8.60 18.49 5.58
C PHE A 180 9.98 18.21 6.21
N PRO A 181 10.26 17.02 6.80
CA PRO A 181 11.59 16.66 7.26
C PRO A 181 12.63 16.64 6.14
N VAL A 182 12.29 16.11 4.95
CA VAL A 182 13.22 16.05 3.80
C VAL A 182 13.67 17.45 3.40
N ARG A 183 12.72 18.38 3.24
CA ARG A 183 13.04 19.77 2.94
C ARG A 183 13.91 20.40 4.02
N ARG A 184 13.62 20.14 5.30
CA ARG A 184 14.41 20.66 6.41
C ARG A 184 15.84 20.12 6.40
N ALA A 185 16.01 18.83 6.10
CA ALA A 185 17.32 18.20 5.97
C ALA A 185 18.13 18.81 4.82
N ILE A 186 17.52 18.96 3.64
CA ILE A 186 18.17 19.60 2.47
C ILE A 186 18.60 21.04 2.79
N GLN A 187 17.72 21.81 3.44
CA GLN A 187 18.03 23.19 3.80
C GLN A 187 19.20 23.27 4.78
N GLN A 188 19.28 22.37 5.76
CA GLN A 188 20.39 22.33 6.72
C GLN A 188 21.70 21.85 6.08
N MET A 189 21.65 20.91 5.13
CA MET A 189 22.84 20.40 4.44
C MET A 189 23.41 21.41 3.43
N LEU A 190 22.56 22.12 2.69
CA LEU A 190 23.02 23.07 1.65
C LEU A 190 23.25 24.49 2.17
N PHE A 191 22.52 24.91 3.22
CA PHE A 191 22.54 26.30 3.71
C PHE A 191 22.39 26.37 5.25
N PRO A 192 23.41 25.91 6.01
CA PRO A 192 23.34 25.84 7.48
C PRO A 192 23.15 27.21 8.17
N ASP A 193 23.76 28.29 7.67
CA ASP A 193 23.83 29.61 8.33
C ASP A 193 23.07 30.75 7.61
N GLN A 194 22.14 30.43 6.71
CA GLN A 194 21.44 31.45 5.91
C GLN A 194 20.01 31.68 6.37
N ASP A 195 19.62 32.95 6.51
CA ASP A 195 18.27 33.37 6.90
C ASP A 195 17.18 32.78 5.99
N PHE A 196 15.98 32.60 6.55
CA PHE A 196 14.83 32.06 5.84
C PHE A 196 14.44 32.96 4.66
N SER A 197 14.63 32.48 3.43
CA SER A 197 14.18 33.16 2.22
C SER A 197 13.09 32.34 1.52
N TRP A 198 11.96 33.01 1.23
CA TRP A 198 10.82 32.39 0.54
C TRP A 198 11.19 31.84 -0.83
N LEU A 199 12.05 32.54 -1.58
CA LEU A 199 12.47 32.11 -2.92
C LEU A 199 13.25 30.78 -2.89
N ARG A 200 14.23 30.66 -1.99
CA ARG A 200 15.00 29.41 -1.80
C ARG A 200 14.10 28.27 -1.35
N HIS A 201 13.14 28.58 -0.48
CA HIS A 201 12.19 27.61 0.04
C HIS A 201 11.28 27.04 -1.05
N VAL A 202 10.74 27.90 -1.92
CA VAL A 202 9.91 27.51 -3.06
C VAL A 202 10.72 26.74 -4.11
N LEU A 203 11.94 27.19 -4.41
CA LEU A 203 12.83 26.50 -5.36
C LEU A 203 13.18 25.08 -4.92
N ILE A 204 13.53 24.86 -3.65
CA ILE A 204 13.82 23.53 -3.11
C ILE A 204 12.58 22.64 -3.19
N ALA A 205 11.40 23.17 -2.85
CA ALA A 205 10.15 22.41 -2.93
C ALA A 205 9.80 22.01 -4.37
N ILE A 206 9.89 22.95 -5.33
CA ILE A 206 9.64 22.68 -6.75
C ILE A 206 10.67 21.67 -7.28
N GLY A 207 11.95 21.83 -6.97
CA GLY A 207 13.00 20.91 -7.43
C GLY A 207 12.79 19.49 -6.91
N LEU A 208 12.46 19.34 -5.62
CA LEU A 208 12.17 18.06 -5.00
C LEU A 208 10.93 17.39 -5.63
N LEU A 209 9.84 18.14 -5.79
CA LEU A 209 8.61 17.63 -6.39
C LEU A 209 8.82 17.22 -7.85
N THR A 210 9.58 18.01 -8.60
CA THR A 210 9.92 17.72 -10.01
C THR A 210 10.74 16.43 -10.12
N CYS A 211 11.75 16.27 -9.26
CA CYS A 211 12.59 15.06 -9.23
C CYS A 211 11.76 13.81 -8.91
N ILE A 212 10.87 13.88 -7.91
CA ILE A 212 9.99 12.76 -7.54
C ILE A 212 9.05 12.40 -8.70
N ASN A 213 8.39 13.38 -9.32
CA ASN A 213 7.50 13.13 -10.46
C ASN A 213 8.25 12.52 -11.64
N LEU A 214 9.47 13.00 -11.92
CA LEU A 214 10.31 12.47 -12.99
C LEU A 214 10.68 11.00 -12.71
N LEU A 215 11.04 10.65 -11.48
CA LEU A 215 11.31 9.27 -11.08
C LEU A 215 10.08 8.35 -11.27
N VAL A 216 8.89 8.82 -10.89
CA VAL A 216 7.63 8.06 -11.07
C VAL A 216 7.33 7.82 -12.56
N ILE A 217 7.62 8.79 -13.44
CA ILE A 217 7.43 8.63 -14.89
C ILE A 217 8.38 7.57 -15.46
N PHE A 218 9.63 7.51 -15.00
CA PHE A 218 10.61 6.54 -15.50
C PHE A 218 10.48 5.15 -14.89
N ALA A 219 9.96 5.03 -13.67
CA ALA A 219 9.75 3.77 -12.96
C ALA A 219 8.27 3.56 -12.59
N PRO A 220 7.42 3.09 -13.53
CA PRO A 220 5.99 2.95 -13.29
C PRO A 220 5.61 1.77 -12.37
N ASN A 221 6.56 0.88 -12.06
CA ASN A 221 6.30 -0.29 -11.23
C ASN A 221 6.76 -0.08 -9.78
N ILE A 222 5.81 -0.10 -8.84
CA ILE A 222 6.05 0.04 -7.40
C ILE A 222 7.01 -1.03 -6.88
N LEU A 223 6.90 -2.26 -7.37
CA LEU A 223 7.78 -3.37 -6.98
C LEU A 223 9.22 -3.13 -7.44
N GLY A 224 9.41 -2.53 -8.62
CA GLY A 224 10.72 -2.13 -9.12
C GLY A 224 11.35 -1.02 -8.28
N ILE A 225 10.56 -0.03 -7.84
CA ILE A 225 11.05 1.06 -6.99
C ILE A 225 11.50 0.50 -5.64
N PHE A 226 10.66 -0.28 -4.96
CA PHE A 226 11.03 -0.86 -3.67
C PHE A 226 12.14 -1.91 -3.78
N GLY A 227 12.28 -2.56 -4.93
CA GLY A 227 13.34 -3.54 -5.15
C GLY A 227 14.75 -2.97 -5.30
N VAL A 228 14.87 -1.70 -5.65
CA VAL A 228 16.17 -1.01 -5.85
C VAL A 228 16.68 -0.34 -4.58
N ILE A 229 15.76 0.01 -3.66
CA ILE A 229 16.06 0.64 -2.36
C ILE A 229 16.60 -0.42 -1.40
#